data_AF-A0A532AMQ6-F1
#
_entry.id   AF-A0A532AMQ6-F1
#
_cell.length_a   1.000
_cell.length_b   1.000
_cell.length_c   1.000
_cell.angle_alpha   90.00
_cell.angle_beta   90.00
_cell.angle_gamma   90.00
#
_symmetry.space_group_name_H-M   'P 1'
#
loop_
_entity.id
_entity.type
_entity.pdbx_description
1 polymer ?
#
loop_
_entity_poly.entity_id
_entity_poly.type
_entity_poly.pdbx_seq_one_letter_code
_entity_poly.pdbx_strand_id
1 'polypeptide(L)' 'MARVVRFYELGGPEVLRIENVDIPAPARGEVQIRVKALGVN' A
#
# COMPACT_ATOMS: atom_id res chain seq x y z
N MET A 1 -2.58 8.18 8.12
CA MET A 1 -1.35 7.89 7.37
C MET A 1 -0.85 6.44 7.54
N ALA A 2 -0.93 5.66 6.46
CA ALA A 2 -0.30 4.35 6.28
C ALA A 2 0.87 4.48 5.29
N ARG A 3 1.93 3.68 5.47
CA ARG A 3 3.04 3.59 4.51
C ARG A 3 2.73 2.53 3.46
N VAL A 4 2.78 2.89 2.18
CA VAL A 4 2.44 1.99 1.06
C VAL A 4 3.53 2.07 -0.01
N VAL A 5 3.80 0.94 -0.68
CA VAL A 5 4.68 0.89 -1.86
C VAL A 5 3.83 1.14 -3.11
N ARG A 6 4.20 2.15 -3.92
CA ARG A 6 3.54 2.51 -5.20
C ARG A 6 4.55 2.66 -6.33
N PHE A 7 4.09 2.54 -7.57
CA PHE A 7 4.83 2.85 -8.79
C PHE A 7 3.88 3.51 -9.80
N TYR A 8 4.41 4.38 -10.64
CA TYR A 8 3.62 5.14 -11.64
C TYR A 8 4.14 4.94 -13.07
N GLU A 9 5.17 4.11 -13.22
CA GLU A 9 5.91 3.85 -14.44
C GLU A 9 6.38 2.39 -14.41
N LEU A 10 6.54 1.78 -15.58
CA LEU A 10 7.02 0.40 -15.69
C LEU A 10 8.56 0.38 -15.58
N GLY A 11 9.09 -0.60 -14.85
CA GLY A 11 10.53 -0.74 -14.64
C GLY A 11 10.86 -1.83 -13.63
N GLY A 12 12.13 -1.91 -13.22
CA GLY A 12 12.57 -2.76 -12.13
C GLY A 12 12.27 -2.15 -10.74
N PRO A 13 12.86 -2.70 -9.66
CA PRO A 13 12.62 -2.22 -8.30
C PRO A 13 12.88 -0.72 -8.07
N GLU A 14 13.67 -0.07 -8.92
CA GLU A 14 13.97 1.36 -8.90
C GLU A 14 12.76 2.27 -9.05
N VAL A 15 11.65 1.78 -9.63
CA VAL A 15 10.42 2.59 -9.77
C VAL A 15 9.53 2.57 -8.51
N LEU A 16 9.86 1.74 -7.52
CA LEU A 16 9.07 1.60 -6.28
C LEU A 16 9.31 2.78 -5.33
N ARG A 17 8.23 3.37 -4.84
CA ARG A 17 8.24 4.50 -3.90
C ARG A 17 7.46 4.17 -2.63
N ILE A 18 7.99 4.54 -1.46
CA ILE A 18 7.27 4.46 -0.20
C ILE A 18 6.58 5.80 0.06
N GLU A 19 5.26 5.78 0.13
CA GLU A 19 4.43 6.96 0.34
C GLU A 19 3.61 6.84 1.62
N ASN A 20 3.35 7.98 2.27
CA ASN A 20 2.35 8.10 3.31
C ASN A 20 1.00 8.44 2.67
N VAL A 21 0.00 7.61 2.92
CA VAL A 21 -1.35 7.80 2.37
C VAL A 21 -2.38 7.78 3.48
N ASP A 22 -3.44 8.56 3.34
CA ASP A 22 -4.59 8.45 4.23
C ASP A 22 -5.54 7.36 3.71
N ILE A 23 -6.00 6.53 4.63
CA ILE A 23 -6.86 5.40 4.34
C ILE A 23 -8.25 5.78 4.85
N PRO A 24 -9.28 5.85 3.97
CA PRO A 24 -10.64 6.10 4.40
C PRO A 24 -11.16 4.93 5.25
N ALA A 25 -12.25 5.17 5.99
CA ALA A 25 -12.94 4.10 6.69
C ALA A 25 -13.48 3.06 5.68
N PRO A 26 -13.51 1.76 6.03
CA PRO A 26 -14.01 0.72 5.15
C PRO A 26 -15.50 0.93 4.84
N ALA A 27 -15.91 0.67 3.60
CA ALA A 27 -17.30 0.67 3.18
C ALA A 27 -18.04 -0.59 3.66
N ARG A 28 -19.36 -0.66 3.38
CA ARG A 28 -20.17 -1.83 3.72
C ARG A 28 -19.63 -3.07 3.01
N GLY A 29 -19.20 -4.06 3.78
CA GLY A 29 -18.65 -5.32 3.28
C GLY A 29 -17.12 -5.33 3.14
N GLU A 30 -16.44 -4.23 3.45
CA GLU A 30 -14.99 -4.15 3.47
C GLU A 30 -14.43 -4.34 4.89
N VAL A 31 -13.17 -4.75 4.98
CA VAL A 31 -12.41 -4.82 6.23
C VAL A 31 -11.13 -4.01 6.09
N GLN A 32 -10.77 -3.30 7.15
CA GLN A 32 -9.49 -2.59 7.23
C GLN A 32 -8.51 -3.39 8.08
N ILE A 33 -7.36 -3.75 7.49
CA ILE A 33 -6.35 -4.57 8.13
C ILE A 33 -5.13 -3.72 8.47
N ARG A 34 -4.67 -3.80 9.72
CA ARG A 34 -3.37 -3.27 10.13
C ARG A 34 -2.29 -4.30 9.83
N VAL A 35 -1.66 -4.17 8.66
CA VAL A 35 -0.58 -5.08 8.21
C VAL A 35 0.59 -5.05 9.19
N LYS A 36 1.01 -6.23 9.66
CA LYS A 36 2.19 -6.44 10.51
C LYS A 36 3.35 -7.11 9.79
N ALA A 37 3.04 -7.93 8.78
CA ALA A 37 3.98 -8.57 7.88
C ALA A 37 3.33 -8.69 6.50
N LEU A 38 4.16 -8.67 5.45
CA LEU A 38 3.76 -8.79 4.04
C LEU A 38 4.74 -9.70 3.31
N GLY A 39 4.24 -10.59 2.46
CA GLY A 39 5.06 -11.43 1.61
C GLY A 39 5.55 -10.69 0.36
N VAL A 40 6.71 -11.10 -0.15
CA VAL A 40 7.24 -10.69 -1.46
C VAL A 40 7.27 -11.94 -2.33
N ASN A 41 6.67 -11.86 -3.53
CA ASN A 41 6.55 -12.98 -4.47
C ASN A 41 7.04 -12.57 -5.86
#